data_AF-G5E3T1-F1
#
_entry.id   AF-G5E3T1-F1
#
_cell.length_a   1.000
_cell.length_b   1.000
_cell.length_c   1.000
_cell.angle_alpha   90.00
_cell.angle_beta   90.00
_cell.angle_gamma   90.00
#
_symmetry.space_group_name_H-M   'P 1'
#
loop_
_entity.id
_entity.type
_entity.pdbx_description
1 polymer ?
#
loop_
_entity_poly.entity_id
_entity_poly.type
_entity_poly.pdbx_seq_one_letter_code
_entity_poly.pdbx_strand_id
1 'polypeptide(L)'
;MVSPSSCAQRLMSFFPFLLVLFDLQYEGVECGINADVDKHLEMGKKLLAAGQLADALSHFHSAIDGDPENYIAYYRRATAFLAMGKSKAAIPDLSKVIELKPDFTSARLQRGQLLLKQGKLEEAEDDFKNVLKSNPKETCIWDAEVRLRAECYIDHEMSLSEIRECLKLDPDHKQCFSHYKQVKKAEKKFIDIASAKEVLTDPEKRSQFDAGEGPLDPESQQGTGGAHFHRGWNQWQGFNPFGSGGPF
;
A
#
# COMPACT_ATOMS: atom_id res chain seq x y z
N MET A 1 4.47 64.07 40.38
CA MET A 1 3.63 62.86 40.21
C MET A 1 2.32 63.31 39.59
N VAL A 2 2.16 63.14 38.28
CA VAL A 2 0.96 63.60 37.55
C VAL A 2 0.03 62.39 37.41
N SER A 3 -1.14 62.44 38.04
CA SER A 3 -2.15 61.40 37.94
C SER A 3 -2.61 61.24 36.49
N PRO A 4 -2.75 60.00 35.97
CA PRO A 4 -3.26 59.80 34.63
C PRO A 4 -4.67 60.35 34.54
N SER A 5 -4.89 61.24 33.56
CA SER A 5 -6.16 61.90 33.25
C SER A 5 -7.31 60.89 33.10
N SER A 6 -8.49 61.19 33.65
CA SER A 6 -9.68 60.32 33.69
C SER A 6 -10.14 59.76 32.33
N CYS A 7 -9.65 60.36 31.24
CA CYS A 7 -9.84 59.90 29.86
C CYS A 7 -9.18 58.52 29.59
N ALA A 8 -7.97 58.28 30.12
CA ALA A 8 -7.25 57.02 29.94
C ALA A 8 -7.93 55.85 30.66
N GLN A 9 -8.54 56.12 31.83
CA GLN A 9 -9.23 55.11 32.62
C GLN A 9 -10.59 54.71 32.01
N ARG A 10 -11.27 55.64 31.33
CA ARG A 10 -12.45 55.33 30.52
C ARG A 10 -12.11 54.48 29.30
N LEU A 11 -11.04 54.79 28.58
CA LEU A 11 -10.60 53.99 27.42
C LEU A 11 -10.22 52.55 27.81
N MET A 12 -9.55 52.36 28.94
CA MET A 12 -9.23 51.03 29.47
C MET A 12 -10.48 50.21 29.83
N SER A 13 -11.59 50.86 30.21
CA SER A 13 -12.85 50.17 30.52
C SER A 13 -13.62 49.66 29.29
N PHE A 14 -13.36 50.23 28.10
CA PHE A 14 -13.97 49.79 26.84
C PHE A 14 -13.17 48.69 26.12
N PHE A 15 -11.88 48.55 26.45
CA PHE A 15 -11.02 47.51 25.88
C PHE A 15 -11.59 46.08 26.01
N PRO A 16 -12.12 45.62 27.17
CA PRO A 16 -12.72 44.28 27.26
C PRO A 16 -13.99 44.13 26.41
N PHE A 17 -14.79 45.19 26.23
CA PHE A 17 -15.95 45.17 25.34
C PHE A 17 -15.53 45.08 23.87
N LEU A 18 -14.43 45.73 23.51
CA LEU A 18 -13.87 45.68 22.16
C LEU A 18 -13.30 44.30 21.84
N LEU A 19 -12.68 43.63 22.81
CA LEU A 19 -12.26 42.22 22.70
C LEU A 19 -13.47 41.30 22.53
N VAL A 20 -14.53 41.45 23.33
CA VAL A 20 -15.75 40.63 23.20
C VAL A 20 -16.44 40.83 21.84
N LEU A 21 -16.47 42.07 21.31
CA LEU A 21 -17.01 42.33 19.98
C LEU A 21 -16.13 41.74 18.88
N PHE A 22 -14.81 41.74 19.06
CA PHE A 22 -13.87 41.12 18.13
C PHE A 22 -14.01 39.59 18.15
N ASP A 23 -14.14 38.98 19.34
CA ASP A 23 -14.37 37.54 19.51
C ASP A 23 -15.73 37.12 18.90
N LEU A 24 -16.80 37.89 19.12
CA LEU A 24 -18.13 37.63 18.51
C LEU A 24 -18.12 37.74 16.98
N GLN A 25 -17.37 38.68 16.43
CA GLN A 25 -17.21 38.81 14.97
C GLN A 25 -16.34 37.68 14.41
N TYR A 26 -15.30 37.28 15.13
CA TYR A 26 -14.39 36.21 14.73
C TYR A 26 -15.09 34.84 14.72
N GLU A 27 -15.80 34.48 15.80
CA GLU A 27 -16.60 33.25 15.86
C GLU A 27 -17.71 33.21 14.79
N GLY A 28 -18.35 34.35 14.51
CA GLY A 28 -19.37 34.45 13.46
C GLY A 28 -18.82 34.21 12.05
N VAL A 29 -17.60 34.66 11.76
CA VAL A 29 -16.92 34.46 10.46
C VAL A 29 -16.45 33.02 10.29
N GLU A 30 -15.87 32.41 11.32
CA GLU A 30 -15.45 30.99 11.26
C GLU A 30 -16.64 30.06 11.04
N CYS A 31 -17.78 30.31 11.69
CA CYS A 31 -18.99 29.50 11.53
C CYS A 31 -19.58 29.59 10.12
N GLY A 32 -19.48 30.76 9.47
CA GLY A 32 -19.91 30.95 8.08
C GLY A 32 -19.01 30.22 7.07
N ILE A 33 -17.69 30.31 7.24
CA ILE A 33 -16.71 29.65 6.37
C ILE A 33 -16.85 28.12 6.45
N ASN A 34 -16.98 27.57 7.65
CA ASN A 34 -17.13 26.12 7.84
C ASN A 34 -18.39 25.55 7.17
N ALA A 35 -19.52 26.28 7.24
CA ALA A 35 -20.77 25.87 6.59
C ALA A 35 -20.65 25.83 5.06
N ASP A 36 -19.92 26.76 4.46
CA ASP A 36 -19.65 26.76 3.02
C ASP A 36 -18.70 25.62 2.61
N VAL A 37 -17.66 25.34 3.40
CA VAL A 37 -16.74 24.20 3.19
C VAL A 37 -17.49 22.87 3.20
N ASP A 38 -18.33 22.62 4.21
CA ASP A 38 -19.12 21.39 4.31
C ASP A 38 -20.06 21.20 3.14
N LYS A 39 -20.67 22.29 2.66
CA LYS A 39 -21.51 22.28 1.46
C LYS A 39 -20.70 21.88 0.22
N HIS A 40 -19.50 22.42 0.05
CA HIS A 40 -18.61 22.04 -1.05
C HIS A 40 -18.18 20.56 -0.95
N LEU A 41 -17.89 20.07 0.25
CA LEU A 41 -17.54 18.65 0.48
C LEU A 41 -18.69 17.71 0.12
N GLU A 42 -19.91 17.99 0.56
CA GLU A 42 -21.07 17.14 0.26
C GLU A 42 -21.45 17.18 -1.22
N MET A 43 -21.33 18.33 -1.90
CA MET A 43 -21.53 18.42 -3.35
C MET A 43 -20.45 17.68 -4.13
N GLY A 44 -19.18 17.87 -3.78
CA GLY A 44 -18.07 17.15 -4.41
C GLY A 44 -18.22 15.62 -4.25
N LYS A 45 -18.67 15.16 -3.07
CA LYS A 45 -18.96 13.74 -2.81
C LYS A 45 -20.11 13.20 -3.67
N LYS A 46 -21.20 13.95 -3.84
CA LYS A 46 -22.32 13.57 -4.73
C LYS A 46 -21.87 13.48 -6.18
N LEU A 47 -21.10 14.46 -6.65
CA LEU A 47 -20.57 14.49 -8.01
C LEU A 47 -19.57 13.36 -8.27
N LEU A 48 -18.72 13.05 -7.27
CA LEU A 48 -17.80 11.92 -7.32
C LEU A 48 -18.56 10.60 -7.46
N ALA A 49 -19.64 10.41 -6.70
CA ALA A 49 -20.51 9.24 -6.81
C ALA A 49 -21.26 9.18 -8.16
N ALA A 50 -21.59 10.33 -8.75
CA ALA A 50 -22.17 10.43 -10.08
C ALA A 50 -21.15 10.25 -11.23
N GLY A 51 -19.85 10.13 -10.93
CA GLY A 51 -18.79 10.02 -11.93
C GLY A 51 -18.41 11.35 -12.60
N GLN A 52 -18.95 12.48 -12.16
CA GLN A 52 -18.59 13.80 -12.64
C GLN A 52 -17.28 14.27 -11.97
N LEU A 53 -16.18 13.63 -12.34
CA LEU A 53 -14.89 13.78 -11.63
C LEU A 53 -14.30 15.19 -11.71
N ALA A 54 -14.47 15.88 -12.84
CA ALA A 54 -13.96 17.25 -13.02
C ALA A 54 -14.71 18.26 -12.13
N ASP A 55 -16.04 18.19 -12.10
CA ASP A 55 -16.86 19.06 -11.27
C ASP A 55 -16.61 18.78 -9.78
N ALA A 56 -16.48 17.50 -9.40
CA ALA A 56 -16.12 17.09 -8.05
C ALA A 56 -14.79 17.69 -7.60
N LEU A 57 -13.76 17.68 -8.47
CA LEU A 57 -12.46 18.29 -8.18
C LEU A 57 -12.58 19.80 -7.92
N SER A 58 -13.37 20.53 -8.71
CA SER A 58 -13.59 21.95 -8.51
C SER A 58 -14.18 22.23 -7.12
N HIS A 59 -15.18 21.44 -6.69
CA HIS A 59 -15.75 21.57 -5.35
C HIS A 59 -14.74 21.24 -4.25
N PHE A 60 -13.90 20.21 -4.41
CA PHE A 60 -12.87 19.91 -3.43
C PHE A 60 -11.75 20.95 -3.38
N HIS A 61 -11.48 21.65 -4.49
CA HIS A 61 -10.56 22.79 -4.48
C HIS A 61 -11.12 23.92 -3.63
N SER A 62 -12.37 24.33 -3.88
CA SER A 62 -13.04 25.36 -3.08
C SER A 62 -13.15 24.99 -1.59
N ALA A 63 -13.37 23.71 -1.27
CA ALA A 63 -13.37 23.24 0.12
C ALA A 63 -12.00 23.40 0.80
N ILE A 64 -10.90 23.15 0.08
CA ILE A 64 -9.53 23.32 0.59
C ILE A 64 -9.18 24.81 0.72
N ASP A 65 -9.62 25.65 -0.21
CA ASP A 65 -9.41 27.10 -0.14
C ASP A 65 -10.16 27.73 1.05
N GLY A 66 -11.32 27.17 1.41
CA GLY A 66 -12.11 27.60 2.57
C GLY A 66 -11.55 27.10 3.91
N ASP A 67 -11.09 25.85 3.98
CA ASP A 67 -10.42 25.28 5.17
C ASP A 67 -9.18 24.46 4.76
N PRO A 68 -7.99 25.07 4.81
CA PRO A 68 -6.73 24.42 4.45
C PRO A 68 -6.28 23.34 5.44
N GLU A 69 -6.87 23.23 6.63
CA GLU A 69 -6.55 22.21 7.64
C GLU A 69 -7.51 21.02 7.58
N ASN A 70 -8.52 21.06 6.71
CA ASN A 70 -9.47 19.98 6.53
C ASN A 70 -8.87 18.79 5.77
N TYR A 71 -8.35 17.82 6.53
CA TYR A 71 -7.81 16.59 5.94
C TYR A 71 -8.82 15.82 5.07
N ILE A 72 -10.13 15.93 5.33
CA ILE A 72 -11.16 15.23 4.55
C ILE A 72 -11.19 15.79 3.12
N ALA A 73 -11.05 17.11 2.97
CA ALA A 73 -11.05 17.77 1.67
C ALA A 73 -9.90 17.26 0.78
N TYR A 74 -8.67 17.18 1.33
CA TYR A 74 -7.52 16.59 0.63
C TYR A 74 -7.75 15.12 0.29
N TYR A 75 -8.25 14.32 1.22
CA TYR A 75 -8.49 12.89 0.97
C TYR A 75 -9.52 12.66 -0.14
N ARG A 76 -10.59 13.47 -0.17
CA ARG A 76 -11.62 13.41 -1.21
C ARG A 76 -11.08 13.85 -2.56
N ARG A 77 -10.25 14.91 -2.60
CA ARG A 77 -9.58 15.36 -3.82
C ARG A 77 -8.61 14.30 -4.36
N ALA A 78 -7.81 13.67 -3.49
CA ALA A 78 -6.96 12.54 -3.84
C ALA A 78 -7.78 11.39 -4.46
N THR A 79 -8.92 11.05 -3.84
CA THR A 79 -9.82 9.99 -4.35
C THR A 79 -10.34 10.34 -5.76
N ALA A 80 -10.71 11.59 -6.00
CA ALA A 80 -11.13 12.06 -7.32
C ALA A 80 -9.99 11.96 -8.36
N PHE A 81 -8.76 12.34 -8.00
CA PHE A 81 -7.59 12.15 -8.87
C PHE A 81 -7.33 10.69 -9.20
N LEU A 82 -7.50 9.79 -8.24
CA LEU A 82 -7.36 8.34 -8.46
C LEU A 82 -8.43 7.78 -9.38
N ALA A 83 -9.68 8.22 -9.22
CA ALA A 83 -10.76 7.86 -10.14
C ALA A 83 -10.48 8.33 -11.59
N MET A 84 -9.76 9.45 -11.75
CA MET A 84 -9.29 9.93 -13.07
C MET A 84 -8.02 9.22 -13.58
N GLY A 85 -7.44 8.28 -12.83
CA GLY A 85 -6.16 7.65 -13.15
C GLY A 85 -4.93 8.54 -12.95
N LYS A 86 -5.10 9.72 -12.35
CA LYS A 86 -4.01 10.70 -12.09
C LYS A 86 -3.30 10.41 -10.78
N SER A 87 -2.68 9.24 -10.67
CA SER A 87 -1.99 8.77 -9.46
C SER A 87 -0.92 9.72 -8.93
N LYS A 88 -0.15 10.37 -9.82
CA LYS A 88 0.90 11.34 -9.43
C LYS A 88 0.33 12.58 -8.73
N ALA A 89 -0.86 13.03 -9.11
CA ALA A 89 -1.51 14.20 -8.51
C ALA A 89 -2.13 13.88 -7.14
N ALA A 90 -2.46 12.61 -6.87
CA ALA A 90 -3.05 12.19 -5.60
C ALA A 90 -2.04 12.10 -4.44
N ILE A 91 -0.78 11.77 -4.72
CA ILE A 91 0.28 11.61 -3.69
C ILE A 91 0.48 12.85 -2.79
N PRO A 92 0.58 14.10 -3.30
CA PRO A 92 0.73 15.26 -2.43
C PRO A 92 -0.47 15.45 -1.50
N ASP A 93 -1.69 15.24 -2.00
CA ASP A 93 -2.91 15.32 -1.19
C ASP A 93 -2.92 14.25 -0.10
N LEU A 94 -2.58 13.00 -0.43
CA LEU A 94 -2.47 11.92 0.56
C LEU A 94 -1.39 12.20 1.61
N SER A 95 -0.26 12.79 1.19
CA SER A 95 0.80 13.19 2.12
C SER A 95 0.31 14.29 3.07
N LYS A 96 -0.45 15.26 2.56
CA LYS A 96 -1.06 16.30 3.38
C LYS A 96 -2.07 15.74 4.40
N VAL A 97 -2.84 14.73 4.00
CA VAL A 97 -3.74 14.02 4.93
C VAL A 97 -2.97 13.36 6.06
N ILE A 98 -1.82 12.73 5.77
CA ILE A 98 -0.98 12.06 6.78
C ILE A 98 -0.33 13.08 7.72
N GLU A 99 0.06 14.25 7.22
CA GLU A 99 0.54 15.37 8.04
C GLU A 99 -0.54 15.87 9.01
N LEU A 100 -1.76 16.11 8.51
CA LEU A 100 -2.87 16.66 9.28
C LEU A 100 -3.47 15.63 10.25
N LYS A 101 -3.55 14.37 9.82
CA LYS A 101 -4.12 13.26 10.59
C LYS A 101 -3.26 12.00 10.48
N PRO A 102 -2.25 11.88 11.35
CA PRO A 102 -1.40 10.69 11.42
C PRO A 102 -2.17 9.40 11.75
N ASP A 103 -3.35 9.43 12.34
CA ASP A 103 -4.08 8.19 12.63
C ASP A 103 -4.92 7.68 11.45
N PHE A 104 -4.92 8.41 10.32
CA PHE A 104 -5.75 8.07 9.17
C PHE A 104 -5.07 7.03 8.26
N THR A 105 -5.17 5.77 8.67
CA THR A 105 -4.55 4.61 8.00
C THR A 105 -4.93 4.47 6.54
N SER A 106 -6.16 4.84 6.15
CA SER A 106 -6.64 4.77 4.76
C SER A 106 -5.80 5.61 3.80
N ALA A 107 -5.33 6.81 4.21
CA ALA A 107 -4.48 7.63 3.35
C ALA A 107 -3.06 7.04 3.20
N ARG A 108 -2.47 6.53 4.29
CA ARG A 108 -1.18 5.81 4.22
C ARG A 108 -1.26 4.59 3.31
N LEU A 109 -2.33 3.80 3.46
CA LEU A 109 -2.54 2.61 2.63
C LEU A 109 -2.63 2.98 1.15
N GLN A 110 -3.43 4.00 0.80
CA GLN A 110 -3.51 4.44 -0.58
C GLN A 110 -2.17 4.98 -1.09
N ARG A 111 -1.45 5.77 -0.29
CA ARG A 111 -0.14 6.30 -0.68
C ARG A 111 0.87 5.18 -0.93
N GLY A 112 1.00 4.24 0.01
CA GLY A 112 1.87 3.06 -0.12
C GLY A 112 1.55 2.24 -1.38
N GLN A 113 0.28 2.04 -1.70
CA GLN A 113 -0.12 1.33 -2.94
C GLN A 113 0.29 2.08 -4.20
N LEU A 114 0.18 3.40 -4.22
CA LEU A 114 0.61 4.22 -5.36
C LEU A 114 2.13 4.22 -5.50
N LEU A 115 2.85 4.31 -4.38
CA LEU A 115 4.32 4.26 -4.33
C LEU A 115 4.85 2.92 -4.84
N LEU A 116 4.22 1.80 -4.44
CA LEU A 116 4.53 0.46 -4.99
C LEU A 116 4.35 0.41 -6.50
N LYS A 117 3.24 0.96 -7.02
CA LYS A 117 3.02 1.03 -8.48
C LYS A 117 4.05 1.91 -9.21
N GLN A 118 4.71 2.83 -8.49
CA GLN A 118 5.77 3.68 -9.02
C GLN A 118 7.18 3.09 -8.80
N GLY A 119 7.30 1.94 -8.14
CA GLY A 119 8.58 1.31 -7.81
C GLY A 119 9.32 1.96 -6.63
N LYS A 120 8.68 2.86 -5.88
CA LYS A 120 9.23 3.47 -4.66
C LYS A 120 9.00 2.54 -3.46
N LEU A 121 9.79 1.48 -3.39
CA LEU A 121 9.59 0.38 -2.46
C LEU A 121 9.80 0.79 -1.00
N GLU A 122 10.89 1.51 -0.71
CA GLU A 122 11.24 1.94 0.66
C GLU A 122 10.19 2.87 1.28
N GLU A 123 9.76 3.90 0.54
CA GLU A 123 8.72 4.84 0.99
C GLU A 123 7.38 4.10 1.23
N ALA A 124 7.07 3.13 0.38
CA ALA A 124 5.86 2.33 0.55
C ALA A 124 5.94 1.43 1.79
N GLU A 125 7.06 0.75 2.00
CA GLU A 125 7.29 -0.11 3.16
C GLU A 125 7.10 0.65 4.48
N ASP A 126 7.63 1.87 4.58
CA ASP A 126 7.42 2.71 5.78
C ASP A 126 5.95 3.05 6.01
N ASP A 127 5.22 3.45 4.96
CA ASP A 127 3.79 3.74 5.05
C ASP A 127 3.00 2.57 5.62
N PHE A 128 3.32 1.36 5.16
CA PHE A 128 2.63 0.18 5.60
C PHE A 128 3.04 -0.28 6.99
N LYS A 129 4.32 -0.22 7.36
CA LYS A 129 4.78 -0.48 8.73
C LYS A 129 4.02 0.39 9.74
N ASN A 130 3.77 1.65 9.38
CA ASN A 130 3.00 2.56 10.23
C ASN A 130 1.51 2.15 10.34
N VAL A 131 0.89 1.69 9.26
CA VAL A 131 -0.49 1.15 9.30
C VAL A 131 -0.55 -0.06 10.24
N LEU A 132 0.41 -0.97 10.15
CA LEU A 132 0.45 -2.19 10.98
C LEU A 132 0.61 -1.89 12.47
N LYS A 133 1.43 -0.90 12.83
CA LYS A 133 1.56 -0.44 14.23
C LYS A 133 0.25 0.10 14.78
N SER A 134 -0.55 0.78 13.95
CA SER A 134 -1.78 1.44 14.39
C SER A 134 -2.99 0.52 14.51
N ASN A 135 -3.12 -0.50 13.65
CA ASN A 135 -4.27 -1.43 13.64
C ASN A 135 -3.84 -2.91 13.60
N PRO A 136 -3.49 -3.51 14.76
CA PRO A 136 -3.05 -4.92 14.87
C PRO A 136 -4.09 -5.98 14.43
N LYS A 137 -5.36 -5.59 14.28
CA LYS A 137 -6.47 -6.50 13.92
C LYS A 137 -6.81 -6.51 12.42
N GLU A 138 -6.48 -5.43 11.69
CA GLU A 138 -6.53 -5.42 10.22
C GLU A 138 -5.26 -6.01 9.58
N THR A 139 -4.23 -6.23 10.40
CA THR A 139 -2.92 -6.81 10.11
C THR A 139 -2.97 -8.11 9.30
N CYS A 140 -3.89 -9.02 9.58
CA CYS A 140 -3.94 -10.33 8.91
C CYS A 140 -4.03 -10.26 7.37
N ILE A 141 -4.82 -9.33 6.83
CA ILE A 141 -5.19 -9.29 5.40
C ILE A 141 -4.17 -8.50 4.57
N TRP A 142 -3.61 -7.44 5.15
CA TRP A 142 -2.77 -6.48 4.44
C TRP A 142 -1.28 -6.64 4.69
N ASP A 143 -0.86 -7.15 5.86
CA ASP A 143 0.55 -7.31 6.23
C ASP A 143 1.28 -8.20 5.23
N ALA A 144 0.64 -9.30 4.83
CA ALA A 144 1.20 -10.18 3.83
C ALA A 144 1.21 -9.58 2.42
N GLU A 145 0.10 -9.03 1.91
CA GLU A 145 0.02 -8.54 0.52
C GLU A 145 1.01 -7.41 0.24
N VAL A 146 1.23 -6.58 1.24
CA VAL A 146 2.11 -5.42 1.19
C VAL A 146 3.57 -5.80 1.31
N ARG A 147 3.91 -6.59 2.32
CA ARG A 147 5.28 -7.03 2.58
C ARG A 147 5.78 -7.88 1.41
N LEU A 148 4.88 -8.72 0.87
CA LEU A 148 5.08 -9.40 -0.40
C LEU A 148 5.40 -8.48 -1.56
N ARG A 149 4.67 -7.38 -1.75
CA ARG A 149 4.86 -6.52 -2.92
C ARG A 149 6.10 -5.63 -2.79
N ALA A 150 6.49 -5.29 -1.56
CA ALA A 150 7.71 -4.54 -1.27
C ALA A 150 8.97 -5.42 -1.39
N GLU A 151 8.92 -6.67 -0.91
CA GLU A 151 10.08 -7.56 -0.84
C GLU A 151 10.31 -8.40 -2.11
N CYS A 152 9.33 -8.52 -3.02
CA CYS A 152 9.40 -9.40 -4.21
C CYS A 152 10.53 -9.08 -5.21
N TYR A 153 11.37 -8.07 -4.98
CA TYR A 153 12.55 -7.76 -5.80
C TYR A 153 13.88 -8.10 -5.14
N ILE A 154 13.93 -8.45 -3.85
CA ILE A 154 15.20 -8.53 -3.11
C ILE A 154 15.45 -9.90 -2.48
N ASP A 155 14.43 -10.66 -2.04
CA ASP A 155 14.63 -12.03 -1.56
C ASP A 155 13.38 -12.92 -1.71
N HIS A 156 13.52 -14.05 -2.41
CA HIS A 156 12.42 -14.97 -2.69
C HIS A 156 12.11 -15.88 -1.49
N GLU A 157 13.08 -16.17 -0.62
CA GLU A 157 12.87 -17.04 0.54
C GLU A 157 12.05 -16.36 1.64
N MET A 158 12.37 -15.10 1.95
CA MET A 158 11.62 -14.28 2.92
C MET A 158 10.15 -14.12 2.51
N SER A 159 9.90 -13.77 1.24
CA SER A 159 8.55 -13.58 0.72
C SER A 159 7.66 -14.83 0.85
N LEU A 160 8.20 -16.04 0.63
CA LEU A 160 7.44 -17.29 0.79
C LEU A 160 7.08 -17.59 2.24
N SER A 161 7.92 -17.20 3.20
CA SER A 161 7.66 -17.42 4.63
C SER A 161 6.45 -16.61 5.11
N GLU A 162 6.33 -15.37 4.65
CA GLU A 162 5.26 -14.44 5.01
C GLU A 162 3.93 -14.78 4.33
N ILE A 163 3.97 -15.19 3.05
CA ILE A 163 2.78 -15.72 2.36
C ILE A 163 2.21 -16.91 3.12
N ARG A 164 3.08 -17.81 3.60
CA ARG A 164 2.65 -18.98 4.36
C ARG A 164 2.01 -18.58 5.68
N GLU A 165 2.48 -17.53 6.33
CA GLU A 165 1.87 -16.99 7.53
C GLU A 165 0.47 -16.41 7.23
N CYS A 166 0.30 -15.67 6.12
CA CYS A 166 -1.02 -15.23 5.66
C CYS A 166 -2.00 -16.39 5.48
N LEU A 167 -1.58 -17.41 4.74
CA LEU A 167 -2.42 -18.57 4.43
C LEU A 167 -2.69 -19.45 5.66
N LYS A 168 -1.90 -19.33 6.74
CA LYS A 168 -2.21 -19.95 8.03
C LYS A 168 -3.32 -19.21 8.77
N LEU A 169 -3.37 -17.88 8.65
CA LEU A 169 -4.39 -17.06 9.29
C LEU A 169 -5.73 -17.17 8.55
N ASP A 170 -5.71 -17.11 7.22
CA ASP A 170 -6.86 -17.32 6.35
C ASP A 170 -6.47 -18.17 5.12
N PRO A 171 -6.82 -19.47 5.12
CA PRO A 171 -6.51 -20.38 4.02
C PRO A 171 -7.17 -20.00 2.68
N ASP A 172 -8.32 -19.31 2.71
CA ASP A 172 -9.11 -18.96 1.52
C ASP A 172 -8.83 -17.54 1.03
N HIS A 173 -7.77 -16.90 1.55
CA HIS A 173 -7.41 -15.54 1.20
C HIS A 173 -6.93 -15.42 -0.27
N LYS A 174 -7.84 -14.99 -1.15
CA LYS A 174 -7.66 -14.93 -2.61
C LYS A 174 -6.38 -14.21 -3.07
N GLN A 175 -6.00 -13.11 -2.44
CA GLN A 175 -4.81 -12.32 -2.83
C GLN A 175 -3.51 -13.03 -2.44
N CYS A 176 -3.34 -13.44 -1.18
CA CYS A 176 -2.22 -14.24 -0.70
C CYS A 176 -2.02 -15.52 -1.53
N PHE A 177 -3.10 -16.24 -1.88
CA PHE A 177 -2.99 -17.42 -2.74
C PHE A 177 -2.51 -17.07 -4.17
N SER A 178 -3.00 -15.96 -4.74
CA SER A 178 -2.54 -15.47 -6.05
C SER A 178 -1.06 -15.09 -6.03
N HIS A 179 -0.60 -14.41 -4.97
CA HIS A 179 0.80 -14.05 -4.80
C HIS A 179 1.69 -15.26 -4.54
N TYR A 180 1.27 -16.24 -3.72
CA TYR A 180 1.97 -17.52 -3.54
C TYR A 180 2.34 -18.18 -4.88
N LYS A 181 1.35 -18.26 -5.77
CA LYS A 181 1.52 -18.86 -7.10
C LYS A 181 2.52 -18.08 -7.96
N GLN A 182 2.52 -16.75 -7.87
CA GLN A 182 3.45 -15.89 -8.61
C GLN A 182 4.88 -16.06 -8.09
N VAL A 183 5.07 -16.03 -6.77
CA VAL A 183 6.39 -16.18 -6.13
C VAL A 183 6.96 -17.58 -6.38
N LYS A 184 6.17 -18.65 -6.25
CA LYS A 184 6.61 -20.02 -6.60
C LYS A 184 7.00 -20.17 -8.07
N LYS A 185 6.28 -19.49 -8.97
CA LYS A 185 6.63 -19.46 -10.40
C LYS A 185 7.93 -18.70 -10.65
N ALA A 186 8.17 -17.61 -9.92
CA ALA A 186 9.41 -16.85 -10.00
C ALA A 186 10.59 -17.65 -9.43
N GLU A 187 10.45 -18.23 -8.24
CA GLU A 187 11.45 -19.10 -7.59
C GLU A 187 11.90 -20.23 -8.54
N LYS A 188 10.96 -20.93 -9.17
CA LYS A 188 11.30 -21.96 -10.16
C LYS A 188 12.18 -21.40 -11.28
N LYS A 189 11.80 -20.25 -11.85
CA LYS A 189 12.59 -19.61 -12.91
C LYS A 189 13.96 -19.14 -12.41
N PHE A 190 14.05 -18.67 -11.18
CA PHE A 190 15.33 -18.28 -10.58
C PHE A 190 16.26 -19.48 -10.41
N ILE A 191 15.75 -20.62 -9.97
CA ILE A 191 16.51 -21.88 -9.88
C ILE A 191 16.98 -22.31 -11.28
N ASP A 192 16.10 -22.26 -12.29
CA ASP A 192 16.44 -22.61 -13.68
C ASP A 192 17.53 -21.67 -14.24
N ILE A 193 17.49 -20.37 -13.93
CA ILE A 193 18.51 -19.41 -14.34
C ILE A 193 19.83 -19.66 -13.61
N ALA A 194 19.79 -19.97 -12.31
CA ALA A 194 20.96 -20.25 -11.50
C ALA A 194 21.69 -21.52 -11.96
N SER A 195 20.95 -22.60 -12.23
CA SER A 195 21.51 -23.85 -12.77
C SER A 195 22.09 -23.65 -14.17
N ALA A 196 21.39 -22.93 -15.05
CA ALA A 196 21.92 -22.58 -16.37
C ALA A 196 23.21 -21.76 -16.26
N LYS A 197 23.29 -20.81 -15.32
CA LYS A 197 24.50 -20.04 -15.07
C LYS A 197 25.66 -20.93 -14.63
N GLU A 198 25.43 -21.87 -13.72
CA GLU A 198 26.45 -22.81 -13.24
C GLU A 198 27.06 -23.63 -14.39
N VAL A 199 26.21 -24.19 -15.24
CA VAL A 199 26.63 -24.95 -16.43
C VAL A 199 27.42 -24.08 -17.40
N LEU A 200 27.01 -22.82 -17.61
CA LEU A 200 27.69 -21.91 -18.54
C LEU A 200 29.01 -21.35 -18.00
N THR A 201 29.16 -21.24 -16.68
CA THR A 201 30.38 -20.73 -16.04
C THR A 201 31.50 -21.76 -15.95
N ASP A 202 31.15 -23.05 -15.90
CA ASP A 202 32.11 -24.16 -15.82
C ASP A 202 32.45 -24.67 -17.23
N PRO A 203 33.71 -24.56 -17.70
CA PRO A 203 34.11 -25.01 -19.03
C PRO A 203 33.84 -26.50 -19.31
N GLU A 204 33.96 -27.36 -18.29
CA GLU A 204 33.76 -28.80 -18.43
C GLU A 204 32.27 -29.11 -18.56
N LYS A 205 31.42 -28.56 -17.68
CA LYS A 205 29.96 -28.73 -17.75
C LYS A 205 29.38 -28.14 -19.04
N ARG A 206 29.94 -27.01 -19.50
CA ARG A 206 29.57 -26.40 -20.79
C ARG A 206 29.92 -27.32 -21.96
N SER A 207 31.11 -27.92 -21.96
CA SER A 207 31.50 -28.87 -23.01
C SER A 207 30.66 -30.15 -22.99
N GLN A 208 30.25 -30.64 -21.81
CA GLN A 208 29.34 -31.78 -21.68
C GLN A 208 27.93 -31.46 -22.20
N PHE A 209 27.41 -30.28 -21.87
CA PHE A 209 26.14 -29.79 -22.40
C PHE A 209 26.17 -29.63 -23.92
N ASP A 210 27.24 -29.05 -24.46
CA ASP A 210 27.45 -28.89 -25.90
C ASP A 210 27.59 -30.24 -26.63
N ALA A 211 28.03 -31.29 -25.92
CA ALA A 211 28.09 -32.68 -26.42
C ALA A 211 26.74 -33.42 -26.35
N GLY A 212 25.69 -32.80 -25.80
CA GLY A 212 24.34 -33.37 -25.66
C GLY A 212 24.16 -34.29 -24.45
N GLU A 213 25.12 -34.32 -23.53
CA GLU A 213 25.03 -35.04 -22.26
C GLU A 213 24.37 -34.15 -21.19
N GLY A 214 23.36 -34.68 -20.49
CA GLY A 214 22.61 -33.96 -19.47
C GLY A 214 23.48 -33.62 -18.25
N PRO A 215 23.74 -32.33 -17.93
CA PRO A 215 24.73 -31.96 -16.90
C PRO A 215 24.33 -32.29 -15.46
N LEU A 216 23.11 -32.78 -15.22
CA LEU A 216 22.52 -32.94 -13.88
C LEU A 216 21.80 -34.28 -13.68
N ASP A 217 22.06 -35.31 -14.50
CA ASP A 217 21.53 -36.65 -14.20
C ASP A 217 22.44 -37.37 -13.16
N PRO A 218 21.98 -37.56 -11.91
CA PRO A 218 22.74 -38.31 -10.90
C PRO A 218 22.87 -39.81 -11.25
N GLU A 219 22.18 -40.28 -12.29
CA GLU A 219 22.26 -41.66 -12.78
C GLU A 219 23.44 -41.94 -13.71
N SER A 220 24.21 -40.91 -14.13
CA SER A 220 25.35 -41.12 -15.04
C SER A 220 26.59 -41.77 -14.39
N GLN A 221 26.60 -42.01 -13.08
CA GLN A 221 27.71 -42.71 -12.38
C GLN A 221 27.46 -44.19 -12.06
N GLN A 222 26.34 -44.80 -12.49
CA GLN A 222 26.19 -46.25 -12.41
C GLN A 222 25.94 -46.84 -13.79
N GLY A 223 27.00 -47.45 -14.31
CA GLY A 223 27.01 -48.06 -15.62
C GLY A 223 26.02 -49.22 -15.78
N THR A 224 25.82 -49.51 -17.06
CA THR A 224 25.32 -50.74 -17.67
C THR A 224 23.80 -50.95 -17.75
N GLY A 225 23.28 -50.77 -18.96
CA GLY A 225 22.42 -51.78 -19.59
C GLY A 225 20.93 -51.46 -19.69
N GLY A 226 20.48 -51.15 -20.90
CA GLY A 226 19.20 -51.67 -21.42
C GLY A 226 18.00 -50.72 -21.44
N ALA A 227 17.72 -50.24 -22.65
CA ALA A 227 16.42 -50.23 -23.31
C ALA A 227 15.22 -49.42 -22.74
N HIS A 228 14.63 -48.66 -23.67
CA HIS A 228 13.21 -48.25 -23.76
C HIS A 228 12.69 -47.18 -22.79
N PHE A 229 12.32 -46.03 -23.39
CA PHE A 229 10.93 -45.57 -23.61
C PHE A 229 10.72 -44.10 -23.26
N HIS A 230 10.14 -43.36 -24.22
CA HIS A 230 9.46 -42.09 -23.99
C HIS A 230 8.44 -42.21 -22.85
N ARG A 231 8.58 -41.43 -21.76
CA ARG A 231 7.43 -41.13 -20.90
C ARG A 231 7.59 -39.82 -20.13
N GLY A 232 6.68 -38.89 -20.42
CA GLY A 232 5.96 -38.19 -19.35
C GLY A 232 6.59 -36.91 -18.80
N TRP A 233 6.57 -35.84 -19.60
CA TRP A 233 6.21 -34.52 -19.06
C TRP A 233 4.81 -34.63 -18.45
N ASN A 234 4.74 -34.95 -17.15
CA ASN A 234 3.64 -34.77 -16.19
C ASN A 234 3.75 -35.84 -15.10
N GLN A 235 4.33 -35.49 -13.96
CA GLN A 235 4.01 -36.19 -12.72
C GLN A 235 3.79 -35.19 -11.58
N TRP A 236 2.55 -34.70 -11.55
CA TRP A 236 1.87 -34.38 -10.31
C TRP A 236 2.00 -35.58 -9.36
N GLN A 237 2.62 -35.37 -8.20
CA GLN A 237 2.35 -36.18 -7.01
C GLN A 237 1.54 -35.34 -6.03
N GLY A 238 0.43 -35.91 -5.60
CA GLY A 238 -0.66 -35.24 -4.91
C GLY A 238 -0.30 -34.84 -3.49
N PHE A 239 -0.84 -33.69 -3.09
CA PHE A 239 -0.95 -33.28 -1.70
C PHE A 239 -2.40 -33.50 -1.26
N ASN A 240 -2.64 -34.51 -0.42
CA ASN A 240 -3.90 -34.70 0.31
C ASN A 240 -3.87 -33.83 1.58
N PRO A 241 -4.66 -32.76 1.70
CA PRO A 241 -4.57 -31.86 2.87
C PRO A 241 -5.37 -32.33 4.09
N PHE A 242 -6.12 -33.42 4.02
CA PHE A 242 -6.96 -33.91 5.11
C PHE A 242 -6.71 -35.39 5.37
N GLY A 243 -5.62 -35.69 6.09
CA GLY A 243 -5.34 -37.01 6.65
C GLY A 243 -5.45 -36.95 8.17
N SER A 244 -6.67 -37.08 8.72
CA SER A 244 -6.86 -37.34 10.14
C SER A 244 -6.88 -38.86 10.39
N GLY A 245 -5.89 -39.36 11.14
CA GLY A 245 -5.95 -40.67 11.80
C GLY A 245 -7.12 -40.75 12.78
N GLY A 246 -7.54 -41.89 13.30
CA GLY A 246 -6.98 -43.25 13.37
C GLY A 246 -8.06 -44.15 14.02
N PRO A 247 -7.74 -45.40 14.38
CA PRO A 247 -8.74 -46.46 14.56
C PRO A 247 -9.11 -46.68 16.03
N PHE A 248 -10.42 -46.76 16.34
CA PHE A 248 -11.11 -47.71 17.22
C PHE A 248 -12.62 -47.46 17.13
#